data_AF-J9R8I7-F1
#
_entry.id   AF-J9R8I7-F1
#
_cell.length_a   1.000
_cell.length_b   1.000
_cell.length_c   1.000
_cell.angle_alpha   90.00
_cell.angle_beta   90.00
_cell.angle_gamma   90.00
#
_symmetry.space_group_name_H-M   'P 1'
#
loop_
_entity.id
_entity.type
_entity.pdbx_description
1 polymer ?
#
loop_
_entity_poly.entity_id
_entity_poly.type
_entity_poly.pdbx_seq_one_letter_code
_entity_poly.pdbx_strand_id
1 'polypeptide(L)' 'EEMVEPAVNGTKNVIIAAAEAKVRRVVFTSSIGAVYMDPNKGPDVVIDESCWSDLEFCKNTK' A
#
# COMPACT_ATOMS: atom_id res chain seq x y z
N GLU A 1 -0.32 8.28 -14.12
CA GLU A 1 -1.11 7.03 -14.18
C GLU A 1 -0.28 5.77 -14.47
N GLU A 2 0.93 5.87 -15.01
CA GLU A 2 1.76 4.70 -15.38
C GLU A 2 2.30 3.86 -14.20
N MET A 3 2.05 4.23 -12.95
CA MET A 3 2.66 3.59 -11.78
C MET A 3 1.73 2.61 -11.05
N VAL A 4 0.41 2.85 -11.07
CA VAL A 4 -0.55 2.09 -10.24
C VAL A 4 -0.71 0.66 -10.77
N GLU A 5 -1.00 0.53 -12.06
CA GLU A 5 -1.25 -0.78 -12.66
C GLU A 5 -0.02 -1.70 -12.59
N PRO A 6 1.22 -1.26 -12.90
CA PRO A 6 2.40 -2.11 -12.73
C PRO A 6 2.67 -2.49 -11.27
N ALA A 7 2.46 -1.59 -10.31
CA ALA A 7 2.65 -1.88 -8.89
C ALA A 7 1.66 -2.95 -8.40
N VAL A 8 0.38 -2.84 -8.79
CA VAL A 8 -0.66 -3.80 -8.41
C VAL A 8 -0.43 -5.15 -9.08
N ASN A 9 -0.25 -5.16 -10.41
CA ASN A 9 -0.11 -6.39 -11.17
C ASN A 9 1.22 -7.09 -10.86
N GLY A 10 2.32 -6.35 -10.74
CA GLY A 10 3.63 -6.89 -10.35
C GLY A 10 3.59 -7.56 -8.97
N THR A 11 2.99 -6.90 -7.97
CA THR A 11 2.85 -7.47 -6.63
C THR A 11 1.99 -8.74 -6.64
N LYS A 12 0.86 -8.73 -7.35
CA LYS A 12 0.00 -9.91 -7.51
C LYS A 12 0.76 -11.08 -8.14
N ASN A 13 1.49 -10.83 -9.23
CA ASN A 13 2.25 -11.86 -9.93
C ASN A 13 3.28 -12.53 -9.02
N VAL A 14 4.02 -11.75 -8.22
CA VAL A 14 5.02 -12.29 -7.28
C VAL A 14 4.37 -13.11 -6.16
N ILE A 15 3.24 -12.64 -5.61
CA ILE A 15 2.52 -13.37 -4.56
C ILE A 15 1.99 -14.71 -5.09
N ILE A 16 1.42 -14.72 -6.30
CA ILE A 16 0.93 -15.93 -6.96
C ILE A 16 2.09 -16.90 -7.18
N ALA A 17 3.19 -16.45 -7.78
CA ALA A 17 4.36 -17.29 -8.03
C ALA A 17 4.97 -17.86 -6.72
N ALA A 18 5.03 -17.05 -5.66
CA ALA A 18 5.51 -17.50 -4.36
C ALA A 18 4.61 -18.58 -3.73
N ALA A 19 3.28 -18.45 -3.89
CA ALA A 19 2.32 -19.44 -3.44
C ALA A 19 2.46 -20.76 -4.22
N GLU A 20 2.57 -20.70 -5.55
CA GLU A 20 2.79 -21.87 -6.41
C GLU A 20 4.10 -22.60 -6.07
N ALA A 21 5.16 -21.85 -5.80
CA ALA A 21 6.45 -22.38 -5.37
C ALA A 21 6.51 -22.83 -3.90
N LYS A 22 5.39 -22.71 -3.14
CA LYS A 22 5.30 -23.05 -1.71
C LYS A 22 6.34 -22.32 -0.85
N VAL A 23 6.62 -21.06 -1.17
CA VAL A 23 7.51 -20.20 -0.39
C VAL A 23 6.95 -20.03 1.02
N ARG A 24 7.81 -20.22 2.03
CA ARG A 24 7.40 -20.14 3.44
C ARG A 24 6.87 -18.76 3.85
N ARG A 25 7.47 -17.68 3.33
CA ARG A 25 7.15 -16.30 3.70
C ARG A 25 7.56 -15.32 2.60
N VAL A 26 6.68 -14.36 2.31
CA VAL A 26 6.95 -13.18 1.47
C VAL A 26 6.98 -11.94 2.36
N VAL A 27 7.89 -11.02 2.10
CA VAL A 27 7.93 -9.70 2.73
C VAL A 27 7.73 -8.67 1.62
N PHE A 28 6.66 -7.88 1.72
CA PHE A 28 6.35 -6.85 0.74
C PHE A 28 6.79 -5.48 1.28
N THR A 29 7.64 -4.79 0.52
CA THR A 29 8.06 -3.43 0.84
C THR A 29 6.96 -2.46 0.38
N SER A 30 6.07 -2.11 1.30
CA SER A 30 5.13 -1.01 1.13
C SER A 30 5.82 0.33 1.41
N SER A 31 5.05 1.39 1.62
CA SER A 31 5.53 2.73 1.97
C SER A 31 4.60 3.40 2.99
N ILE A 32 5.15 4.38 3.73
CA ILE A 32 4.37 5.25 4.62
C ILE A 32 3.23 5.98 3.88
N GLY A 33 3.38 6.18 2.56
CA GLY A 33 2.35 6.78 1.71
C GLY A 33 1.01 6.02 1.69
N ALA A 34 0.99 4.73 2.09
CA ALA A 34 -0.24 3.96 2.23
C ALA A 34 -0.95 4.14 3.59
N VAL A 35 -0.34 4.87 4.52
CA VAL A 35 -0.79 4.98 5.93
C VAL A 35 -1.17 6.41 6.32
N TYR A 36 -0.34 7.40 5.98
CA TYR A 36 -0.43 8.73 6.59
C TYR A 36 -1.25 9.77 5.79
N MET A 37 -1.52 9.52 4.51
CA MET A 37 -2.11 10.51 3.59
C MET A 37 -3.63 10.58 3.73
N ASP A 38 -4.11 11.12 4.85
CA ASP A 38 -5.53 11.21 5.17
C ASP A 38 -5.87 12.57 5.80
N PRO A 39 -6.60 13.45 5.08
CA PRO A 39 -6.89 14.80 5.56
C PRO A 39 -7.92 14.82 6.70
N ASN A 40 -8.60 13.70 6.96
CA ASN A 40 -9.60 13.59 8.02
C ASN A 40 -9.00 13.15 9.36
N LYS A 41 -7.70 12.80 9.39
CA LYS A 41 -7.03 12.49 10.66
C LYS A 41 -6.84 13.74 11.50
N GLY A 42 -7.24 13.64 12.77
CA GLY A 42 -7.02 14.70 13.74
C GLY A 42 -5.53 14.88 14.08
N PRO A 43 -5.13 16.07 14.53
CA PRO A 43 -3.71 16.41 14.76
C PRO A 43 -3.05 15.59 15.88
N ASP A 44 -3.83 15.04 16.81
CA ASP A 44 -3.34 14.27 17.96
C ASP A 44 -3.47 12.75 17.76
N VAL A 45 -3.90 12.30 16.58
CA VAL A 45 -4.06 10.87 16.29
C VAL A 45 -2.68 10.23 16.15
N VAL A 46 -2.41 9.22 16.97
CA VAL A 46 -1.22 8.38 16.84
C VAL A 46 -1.40 7.48 15.61
N ILE A 47 -0.42 7.55 14.69
CA ILE A 47 -0.40 6.70 13.49
C ILE A 47 0.19 5.34 13.85
N ASP A 48 -0.58 4.28 13.63
CA ASP A 48 -0.17 2.89 13.83
C ASP A 48 -0.42 2.04 12.56
N GLU A 49 -0.18 0.74 12.65
CA GLU A 49 -0.35 -0.21 11.55
C GLU A 49 -1.81 -0.44 11.13
N SER A 50 -2.80 0.08 11.87
CA SER A 50 -4.21 0.02 11.51
C SER A 50 -4.65 1.18 10.59
N CYS A 51 -3.83 2.22 10.49
CA CYS A 51 -4.12 3.41 9.69
C CYS A 51 -3.95 3.17 8.18
N TRP A 52 -4.86 3.75 7.40
CA TRP A 52 -4.77 3.83 5.94
C TRP A 52 -4.83 5.27 5.45
N SER A 53 -4.21 5.51 4.30
CA SER A 53 -4.37 6.75 3.53
C SER A 53 -5.75 6.81 2.87
N ASP A 54 -6.28 8.03 2.72
CA ASP A 54 -7.48 8.29 1.93
C ASP A 54 -7.15 8.24 0.43
N LEU A 55 -7.82 7.35 -0.30
CA LEU A 55 -7.51 7.09 -1.70
C LEU A 55 -7.80 8.31 -2.58
N GLU A 56 -8.92 9.00 -2.35
CA GLU A 56 -9.31 10.15 -3.16
C GLU A 56 -8.36 11.33 -2.91
N PHE A 57 -7.95 11.56 -1.67
CA PHE A 57 -6.91 12.52 -1.33
C PHE A 57 -5.58 12.20 -2.03
N CYS A 58 -5.14 10.94 -1.99
CA CYS A 58 -3.92 10.50 -2.68
C CYS A 58 -3.97 10.75 -4.20
N LYS A 59 -5.09 10.45 -4.87
CA LYS A 59 -5.24 10.70 -6.32
C LYS A 59 -5.19 12.19 -6.67
N ASN A 60 -5.68 13.04 -5.77
CA ASN A 60 -5.75 14.48 -5.96
C ASN A 60 -4.47 15.21 -5.52
N THR A 61 -3.57 14.52 -4.81
CA THR A 61 -2.26 15.05 -4.43
C THR A 61 -1.27 14.80 -5.56
N LYS A 62 -0.70 15.87 -6.14
CA LYS A 62 0.31 15.80 -7.20
C LYS A 62 1.71 15.67 -6.63
#